data_AF-A0A395NBM8-F1
#
_entry.id   AF-A0A395NBM8-F1
#
_cell.length_a   1.000
_cell.length_b   1.000
_cell.length_c   1.000
_cell.angle_alpha   90.00
_cell.angle_beta   90.00
_cell.angle_gamma   90.00
#
_symmetry.space_group_name_H-M   'P 1'
#
loop_
_entity.id
_entity.type
_entity.pdbx_description
1 polymer ?
#
loop_
_entity_poly.entity_id
_entity_poly.type
_entity_poly.pdbx_seq_one_letter_code
_entity_poly.pdbx_strand_id
1 'polypeptide(L)'
;MSPSSSAQPIPVLLLKTKSSPSDAYEDLFSATDRSPSFDPTFVPVLQHKFEEKGVDRLRDLLRGKGIGRTPDCEFGGLIFTSQRAVEAFAHVVREDEAAKG
;
A
#
# COMPACT_ATOMS: atom_id res chain seq x y z
N MET A 1 53.92 3.13 1.32
CA MET A 1 52.58 3.49 1.82
C MET A 1 51.62 3.34 0.65
N SER A 2 50.93 2.19 0.56
CA SER A 2 49.92 1.96 -0.49
C SER A 2 48.58 2.55 -0.03
N PRO A 3 47.78 3.15 -0.92
CA PRO A 3 46.52 3.76 -0.52
C PRO A 3 45.56 2.69 -0.03
N SER A 4 44.94 2.92 1.12
CA SER A 4 43.84 2.11 1.64
C SER A 4 42.74 2.08 0.58
N SER A 5 42.48 0.93 -0.02
CA SER A 5 41.30 0.68 -0.84
C SER A 5 40.06 0.95 0.02
N SER A 6 39.44 2.13 -0.12
CA SER A 6 38.14 2.40 0.48
C SER A 6 37.17 1.39 -0.13
N ALA A 7 36.73 0.40 0.66
CA ALA A 7 35.76 -0.58 0.20
C ALA A 7 34.52 0.16 -0.29
N GLN A 8 34.10 -0.11 -1.53
CA GLN A 8 32.90 0.52 -2.08
C GLN A 8 31.67 0.06 -1.28
N PRO A 9 30.69 0.95 -1.03
CA PRO A 9 29.46 0.58 -0.33
C PRO A 9 28.72 -0.55 -1.04
N ILE A 10 28.08 -1.42 -0.26
CA ILE A 10 27.26 -2.51 -0.79
C ILE A 10 25.89 -1.95 -1.22
N PRO A 11 25.47 -2.13 -2.48
CA PRO A 11 24.17 -1.64 -2.94
C PRO A 11 23.03 -2.44 -2.29
N VAL A 12 21.99 -1.74 -1.82
CA VAL A 12 20.77 -2.33 -1.24
C VAL A 12 19.54 -1.81 -1.98
N LEU A 13 18.82 -2.69 -2.67
CA LEU A 13 17.59 -2.32 -3.38
C LEU A 13 16.37 -2.48 -2.47
N LEU A 14 15.76 -1.37 -2.09
CA LEU A 14 14.54 -1.34 -1.29
C LEU A 14 13.32 -1.39 -2.22
N LEU A 15 12.75 -2.59 -2.40
CA LEU A 15 11.59 -2.83 -3.27
C LEU A 15 10.27 -2.33 -2.64
N LYS A 16 10.22 -1.05 -2.32
CA LYS A 16 9.08 -0.37 -1.69
C LYS A 16 9.08 1.10 -2.09
N THR A 17 7.93 1.74 -1.91
CA THR A 17 7.87 3.20 -1.90
C THR A 17 8.41 3.70 -0.57
N LYS A 18 9.22 4.76 -0.61
CA LYS A 18 9.76 5.42 0.59
C LYS A 18 8.62 5.90 1.49
N SER A 19 8.67 5.53 2.77
CA SER A 19 7.75 6.04 3.78
C SER A 19 7.96 7.55 4.03
N SER A 20 6.91 8.27 4.43
CA SER A 20 6.98 9.70 4.79
C SER A 20 6.50 9.92 6.22
N PRO A 21 7.13 10.81 7.02
CA PRO A 21 8.24 11.70 6.65
C PRO A 21 9.63 11.02 6.64
N SER A 22 9.79 9.83 7.22
CA SER A 22 11.05 9.08 7.27
C SER A 22 10.85 7.60 6.95
N ASP A 23 11.95 6.90 6.65
CA ASP A 23 11.96 5.47 6.35
C ASP A 23 13.03 4.75 7.16
N ALA A 24 12.59 3.89 8.09
CA ALA A 24 13.48 3.18 9.00
C ALA A 24 14.53 2.29 8.29
N TYR A 25 14.25 1.80 7.07
CA TYR A 25 15.22 1.02 6.32
C TYR A 25 16.32 1.91 5.75
N GLU A 26 15.96 3.08 5.21
CA GLU A 26 16.95 4.05 4.75
C GLU A 26 17.83 4.52 5.91
N ASP A 27 17.23 4.85 7.06
CA ASP A 27 17.97 5.25 8.26
C ASP A 27 18.97 4.15 8.71
N LEU A 28 18.53 2.90 8.68
CA LEU A 28 19.34 1.74 9.09
C LEU A 28 20.50 1.46 8.14
N PHE A 29 20.26 1.53 6.82
CA PHE A 29 21.25 1.19 5.80
C PHE A 29 22.16 2.38 5.44
N SER A 30 21.75 3.62 5.74
CA SER A 30 22.60 4.81 5.55
C SER A 30 23.52 5.08 6.74
N ALA A 31 23.46 4.27 7.80
CA ALA A 31 24.27 4.44 9.00
C ALA A 31 25.77 4.28 8.71
N THR A 32 26.56 5.33 9.02
CA THR A 32 27.99 5.43 8.69
C THR A 32 28.91 4.65 9.62
N ASP A 33 28.39 4.13 10.73
CA ASP A 33 29.13 3.32 11.71
C ASP A 33 29.19 1.82 11.34
N ARG A 34 28.56 1.43 10.23
CA ARG A 34 28.57 0.05 9.72
C ARG A 34 29.76 -0.20 8.80
N SER A 35 30.46 -1.30 9.05
CA SER A 35 31.49 -1.85 8.15
C SER A 35 31.09 -3.30 7.80
N PRO A 36 30.80 -3.61 6.53
CA PRO A 36 30.84 -2.73 5.36
C PRO A 36 29.74 -1.65 5.37
N SER A 37 29.96 -0.54 4.68
CA SER A 37 28.93 0.48 4.44
C SER A 37 27.93 0.00 3.38
N PHE A 38 26.73 0.56 3.40
CA PHE A 38 25.66 0.26 2.43
C PHE A 38 25.23 1.51 1.67
N ASP A 39 24.63 1.29 0.50
CA ASP A 39 24.05 2.32 -0.36
C ASP A 39 22.60 1.93 -0.72
N PRO A 40 21.60 2.34 0.10
CA PRO A 40 20.21 1.99 -0.12
C PRO A 40 19.59 2.82 -1.25
N THR A 41 18.94 2.14 -2.20
CA THR A 41 18.19 2.76 -3.30
C THR A 41 16.75 2.25 -3.31
N PHE A 42 15.77 3.16 -3.32
CA PHE A 42 14.36 2.80 -3.44
C PHE A 42 13.99 2.43 -4.89
N VAL A 43 13.34 1.29 -5.05
CA VAL A 43 12.75 0.82 -6.30
C VAL A 43 11.25 0.60 -6.04
N PRO A 44 10.37 1.52 -6.45
CA PRO A 44 8.94 1.40 -6.21
C PRO A 44 8.36 0.27 -7.08
N VAL A 45 8.03 -0.86 -6.48
CA VAL A 45 7.48 -2.04 -7.19
C VAL A 45 5.99 -2.27 -6.97
N LEU A 46 5.37 -1.52 -6.07
CA LEU A 46 3.92 -1.62 -5.78
C LEU A 46 3.23 -0.33 -6.21
N GLN A 47 2.21 -0.47 -7.06
CA GLN A 47 1.30 0.61 -7.41
C GLN A 47 -0.07 0.32 -6.78
N HIS A 48 -0.56 1.26 -5.99
CA HIS A 48 -1.94 1.22 -5.49
C HIS A 48 -2.85 1.92 -6.49
N LYS A 49 -3.73 1.16 -7.13
CA LYS A 49 -4.85 1.66 -7.94
C LYS A 49 -6.12 0.95 -7.50
N PHE A 50 -7.22 1.69 -7.48
CA PHE A 50 -8.51 1.06 -7.41
C PHE A 50 -8.74 0.27 -8.70
N GLU A 51 -9.26 -0.94 -8.56
CA GLU A 51 -9.73 -1.72 -9.70
C GLU A 51 -11.19 -1.33 -9.93
N GLU A 52 -11.43 -0.57 -10.99
CA GLU A 52 -12.71 0.11 -11.23
C GLU A 52 -13.89 -0.87 -11.24
N LYS A 53 -13.74 -2.06 -11.87
CA LYS A 53 -14.83 -3.04 -11.95
C LYS A 53 -15.22 -3.60 -10.59
N GLY A 54 -14.24 -3.84 -9.72
CA GLY A 54 -14.45 -4.32 -8.36
C GLY A 54 -15.07 -3.25 -7.47
N VAL A 55 -14.67 -1.99 -7.65
CA VAL A 55 -15.29 -0.84 -6.99
C VAL A 55 -16.74 -0.65 -7.47
N ASP A 56 -17.01 -0.77 -8.77
CA ASP A 56 -18.35 -0.70 -9.34
C ASP A 56 -19.24 -1.84 -8.83
N ARG A 57 -18.73 -3.09 -8.82
CA ARG A 57 -19.45 -4.23 -8.24
C ARG A 57 -19.78 -4.01 -6.77
N LEU A 58 -18.83 -3.47 -5.99
CA LEU A 58 -19.08 -3.15 -4.59
C LEU A 58 -20.17 -2.09 -4.45
N ARG A 59 -20.16 -1.06 -5.30
CA ARG A 59 -21.19 -0.02 -5.34
C ARG A 59 -22.57 -0.61 -5.61
N ASP A 60 -22.68 -1.48 -6.61
CA ASP A 60 -23.94 -2.13 -6.98
C ASP A 60 -24.47 -3.03 -5.87
N LEU A 61 -23.59 -3.81 -5.22
CA LEU A 61 -23.95 -4.66 -4.08
C LEU A 61 -24.47 -3.84 -2.89
N LEU A 62 -23.84 -2.70 -2.59
CA LEU A 62 -24.27 -1.83 -1.49
C LEU A 62 -25.61 -1.15 -1.81
N ARG A 63 -25.77 -0.60 -3.02
CA ARG A 63 -27.03 0.04 -3.46
C ARG A 63 -28.19 -0.95 -3.53
N GLY A 64 -27.92 -2.14 -4.05
CA GLY A 64 -28.89 -3.23 -4.17
C GLY A 64 -29.20 -3.94 -2.86
N LYS A 65 -28.57 -3.56 -1.73
CA LYS A 65 -28.66 -4.27 -0.45
C LYS A 65 -28.34 -5.77 -0.59
N GLY A 66 -27.42 -6.11 -1.50
CA GLY A 66 -26.97 -7.47 -1.78
C GLY A 66 -26.07 -8.06 -0.69
N ILE A 67 -25.72 -7.27 0.33
CA ILE A 67 -24.93 -7.71 1.49
C ILE A 67 -25.78 -7.58 2.75
N GLY A 68 -26.07 -8.70 3.42
CA GLY A 68 -26.95 -8.70 4.58
C GLY A 68 -27.28 -10.11 5.07
N ARG A 69 -28.18 -10.21 6.05
CA ARG A 69 -28.55 -11.49 6.70
C ARG A 69 -29.82 -12.11 6.11
N THR A 70 -30.45 -11.46 5.13
CA THR A 70 -31.69 -11.93 4.51
C THR A 70 -31.39 -12.94 3.40
N PRO A 71 -32.29 -13.92 3.14
CA PRO A 71 -32.09 -14.91 2.07
C PRO A 71 -31.88 -14.31 0.67
N ASP A 72 -32.35 -13.08 0.45
CA ASP A 72 -32.29 -12.38 -0.84
C ASP A 72 -30.94 -11.67 -1.08
N CYS A 73 -30.03 -11.68 -0.09
CA CYS A 73 -28.70 -11.10 -0.23
C CYS A 73 -27.75 -12.09 -0.95
N GLU A 74 -26.97 -11.60 -1.91
CA GLU A 74 -25.90 -12.37 -2.56
C GLU A 74 -24.80 -12.76 -1.57
N PHE A 75 -24.50 -11.90 -0.60
CA PHE A 75 -23.47 -12.13 0.41
C PHE A 75 -23.99 -11.96 1.83
N GLY A 76 -23.59 -12.89 2.72
CA GLY A 76 -23.92 -12.86 4.16
C GLY A 76 -23.13 -11.83 4.98
N GLY A 77 -22.12 -11.19 4.39
CA GLY A 77 -21.23 -10.26 5.07
C GLY A 77 -20.07 -9.80 4.20
N LEU A 78 -19.17 -9.01 4.78
CA LEU A 78 -18.00 -8.42 4.11
C LEU A 78 -16.75 -8.63 4.97
N ILE A 79 -15.63 -8.96 4.33
CA ILE A 79 -14.32 -9.15 4.98
C ILE A 79 -13.30 -8.20 4.36
N PHE A 80 -12.56 -7.47 5.19
CA PHE A 80 -11.46 -6.61 4.77
C PHE A 80 -10.13 -7.28 5.08
N THR A 81 -9.31 -7.51 4.04
CA THR A 81 -8.02 -8.20 4.16
C THR A 81 -6.82 -7.25 4.19
N SER A 82 -7.05 -5.96 3.97
CA SER A 82 -6.00 -4.94 3.98
C SER A 82 -6.58 -3.55 4.23
N GLN A 83 -5.74 -2.60 4.61
CA GLN A 83 -6.11 -1.19 4.69
C GLN A 83 -6.64 -0.65 3.36
N ARG A 84 -6.05 -1.06 2.23
CA ARG A 84 -6.47 -0.60 0.89
C ARG A 84 -7.91 -1.03 0.56
N ALA A 85 -8.33 -2.20 1.03
CA ALA A 85 -9.72 -2.64 0.86
C ALA A 85 -10.69 -1.75 1.66
N VAL A 86 -10.30 -1.31 2.86
CA VAL A 86 -11.08 -0.36 3.68
C VAL A 86 -11.17 1.00 2.98
N GLU A 87 -10.06 1.49 2.42
CA GLU A 87 -10.02 2.76 1.67
C GLU A 87 -10.94 2.73 0.44
N ALA A 88 -10.94 1.61 -0.31
CA ALA A 88 -11.83 1.42 -1.46
C ALA A 88 -13.31 1.45 -1.07
N PHE A 89 -13.67 0.76 0.02
CA PHE A 89 -15.05 0.80 0.52
C PHE A 89 -15.45 2.21 0.97
N ALA A 90 -14.59 2.90 1.71
CA ALA A 90 -14.89 4.25 2.17
C ALA A 90 -15.02 5.25 1.01
N HIS A 91 -14.28 5.04 -0.08
CA HIS A 91 -14.42 5.80 -1.31
C HIS A 91 -15.82 5.63 -1.92
N VAL A 92 -16.30 4.38 -2.11
CA VAL A 92 -17.65 4.09 -2.64
C VAL A 92 -18.75 4.73 -1.79
N VAL A 93 -18.66 4.62 -0.46
CA VAL A 93 -19.67 5.19 0.45
C VAL A 93 -19.70 6.72 0.35
N ARG A 94 -18.54 7.39 0.31
CA ARG A 94 -18.48 8.86 0.21
C ARG A 94 -18.98 9.38 -1.14
N GLU A 95 -18.66 8.68 -2.24
CA GLU A 95 -19.19 9.02 -3.56
C GLU A 95 -20.73 8.96 -3.56
N ASP A 96 -21.30 7.94 -2.92
CA ASP A 96 -22.75 7.77 -2.85
C ASP A 96 -23.44 8.86 -2.02
N GLU A 97 -22.85 9.27 -0.90
CA GLU A 97 -23.36 10.37 -0.08
C GLU A 97 -23.32 11.72 -0.82
N ALA A 98 -22.26 11.96 -1.59
CA ALA A 98 -22.17 13.17 -2.42
C ALA A 98 -23.18 13.19 -3.58
N ALA A 99 -23.61 12.03 -4.08
CA ALA A 99 -24.59 11.92 -5.16
C ALA A 99 -26.06 12.07 -4.71
N LYS A 100 -26.33 12.05 -3.39
CA LYS A 100 -27.68 12.22 -2.81
C LYS A 100 -28.02 13.67 -2.43
N GLY A 101 -27.04 14.58 -2.45
CA GLY A 101 -27.22 16.02 -2.19
C GLY A 101 -27.37 16.81 -3.48
#